data_AF-I0AP09-F1
#
_entry.id   AF-I0AP09-F1
#
_cell.length_a   1.000
_cell.length_b   1.000
_cell.length_c   1.000
_cell.angle_alpha   90.00
_cell.angle_beta   90.00
_cell.angle_gamma   90.00
#
_symmetry.space_group_name_H-M   'P 1'
#
loop_
_entity.id
_entity.type
_entity.pdbx_description
1 polymer ?
#
loop_
_entity_poly.entity_id
_entity_poly.type
_entity_poly.pdbx_seq_one_letter_code
_entity_poly.pdbx_strand_id
1 'polypeptide(L)'
;MKFRVILITIFIFLTVGYSQELTQEELEFYISNLSRVDDNHYFEINYFIEHKIVEAVPNLEQYFWQQNCDNQRYFLEALYFLGSSLTHQYALAFFDSLNRPESDFYDPTEKYNSTDCGDLLRARVFCIQMLYRLGDYSKTDDVFALIEREKEQGSSKIDGINLLPFIIRYRPDLRELAKQELMNAISIANDDRAMFFYSIALSSSFDVENIPEVIQLFRNSTSPQVKRALIEFYFSNYEDKFDLNGLIKESLPSETNDELRLYYTKVLLLGFATPSDYAFVNSYLNNESNDTIRTLIEYELKSFLPPPLEKDDTLEYKINNLTDYVDSVSFYTWLGDEKFKNNLQSILQLAKSNLLAGDSVACSFQIKAFQNLVDNVYKDSLNTDPRFVTIEGWKFLYWNAQYILDRLPQLPVNADIEVINPAMSLVNTGAFTMEVKGTGFSANSVLYFNSNARTTTYVADTLLTAEILGTDVSVAGNYPVWVSSGTTNSDTVIYKVVITLPLPVRPVLECVRNNGDGTYTAYFGYKNDNTVSVYIPVGSKNKFTPTPQDRGQTRVFLPGRHNRVFTVSFNGSNLVWTLNGRTSTASSNSAPCN
;
A
#
# COMPACT_ATOMS: atom_id res chain seq x y z
N MET A 1 -2.40 5.80 11.61
CA MET A 1 -1.51 5.71 12.79
C MET A 1 -1.22 4.28 13.26
N LYS A 2 -1.84 3.23 12.68
CA LYS A 2 -1.78 1.85 13.22
C LYS A 2 -0.40 1.17 13.19
N PHE A 3 0.63 1.82 12.64
CA PHE A 3 1.98 1.25 12.54
C PHE A 3 3.14 2.21 12.83
N ARG A 4 2.90 3.48 13.21
CA ARG A 4 3.98 4.50 13.25
C ARG A 4 4.53 4.89 14.62
N VAL A 5 3.98 4.37 15.71
CA VAL A 5 4.53 4.59 17.06
C VAL A 5 5.34 3.39 17.57
N ILE A 6 5.35 2.25 16.86
CA ILE A 6 6.04 1.01 17.30
C ILE A 6 7.53 0.96 16.91
N LEU A 7 8.08 1.98 16.25
CA LEU A 7 9.38 1.89 15.57
C LEU A 7 10.48 2.77 16.17
N ILE A 8 10.70 2.69 17.48
CA ILE A 8 12.00 3.01 18.09
C ILE A 8 12.30 1.96 19.17
N THR A 9 13.36 1.17 18.93
CA THR A 9 14.00 0.16 19.81
C THR A 9 13.29 -1.17 20.10
N ILE A 10 12.97 -1.93 19.04
CA ILE A 10 13.03 -3.41 19.08
C ILE A 10 13.75 -3.88 17.82
N PHE A 11 15.07 -3.94 17.87
CA PHE A 11 15.90 -4.66 16.89
C PHE A 11 17.17 -5.12 17.61
N ILE A 12 17.60 -6.36 17.31
CA ILE A 12 18.49 -7.25 18.10
C ILE A 12 17.65 -7.99 19.15
N PHE A 13 17.00 -9.12 18.86
CA PHE A 13 17.53 -10.33 18.23
C PHE A 13 16.58 -10.86 17.15
N LEU A 14 16.99 -10.75 15.87
CA LEU A 14 16.49 -11.61 14.80
C LEU A 14 17.52 -12.71 14.56
N THR A 15 17.07 -13.95 14.74
CA THR A 15 17.35 -15.11 13.88
C THR A 15 18.80 -15.34 13.46
N VAL A 16 19.49 -16.26 14.14
CA VAL A 16 20.55 -17.05 13.53
C VAL A 16 20.45 -18.50 14.03
N GLY A 17 20.06 -19.42 13.11
CA GLY A 17 20.11 -20.89 13.21
C GLY A 17 19.04 -21.51 14.12
N TYR A 18 18.10 -22.34 13.68
CA TYR A 18 18.18 -23.44 12.71
C TYR A 18 16.84 -23.63 12.00
N SER A 19 16.84 -23.65 10.67
CA SER A 19 15.69 -24.10 9.85
C SER A 19 15.87 -25.55 9.38
N GLN A 20 16.62 -26.35 10.11
CA GLN A 20 16.91 -27.72 9.74
C GLN A 20 16.10 -28.64 10.67
N GLU A 21 15.16 -29.40 10.11
CA GLU A 21 14.50 -30.47 10.85
C GLU A 21 15.56 -31.47 11.31
N LEU A 22 15.57 -31.78 12.60
CA LEU A 22 16.47 -32.79 13.16
C LEU A 22 16.12 -34.15 12.57
N THR A 23 17.14 -34.93 12.26
CA THR A 23 16.96 -36.34 11.93
C THR A 23 16.45 -37.10 13.14
N GLN A 24 15.84 -38.28 12.92
CA GLN A 24 15.35 -39.11 14.03
C GLN A 24 16.46 -39.51 15.02
N GLU A 25 17.68 -39.78 14.52
CA GLU A 25 18.83 -40.10 15.36
C GLU A 25 19.28 -38.90 16.22
N GLU A 26 19.25 -37.68 15.67
CA GLU A 26 19.53 -36.45 16.41
C GLU A 26 18.44 -36.18 17.47
N LEU A 27 17.17 -36.42 17.13
CA LEU A 27 16.05 -36.26 18.06
C LEU A 27 16.18 -37.19 19.27
N GLU A 28 16.47 -38.48 19.03
CA GLU A 28 16.72 -39.47 20.08
C GLU A 28 17.94 -39.08 20.94
N PHE A 29 18.99 -38.54 20.31
CA PHE A 29 20.15 -38.02 21.02
C PHE A 29 19.80 -36.86 21.96
N TYR A 30 19.07 -35.84 21.49
CA TYR A 30 18.67 -34.71 22.33
C TYR A 30 17.71 -35.11 23.45
N ILE A 31 16.76 -36.00 23.19
CA ILE A 31 15.86 -36.55 24.23
C ILE A 31 16.66 -37.32 25.29
N SER A 32 17.70 -38.05 24.90
CA SER A 32 18.56 -38.76 25.85
C SER A 32 19.41 -37.82 26.71
N ASN A 33 19.81 -36.67 26.18
CA ASN A 33 20.63 -35.69 26.90
C ASN A 33 19.87 -34.96 28.01
N LEU A 34 18.53 -35.00 28.02
CA LEU A 34 17.71 -34.44 29.11
C LEU A 34 18.02 -35.04 30.50
N SER A 35 18.76 -36.15 30.57
CA SER A 35 19.25 -36.70 31.83
C SER A 35 20.46 -35.97 32.42
N ARG A 36 21.14 -35.12 31.64
CA ARG A 36 22.36 -34.41 32.07
C ARG A 36 21.95 -33.17 32.85
N VAL A 37 22.36 -33.08 34.12
CA VAL A 37 21.85 -32.06 35.06
C VAL A 37 22.56 -30.71 34.90
N ASP A 38 23.84 -30.74 34.51
CA ASP A 38 24.70 -29.54 34.41
C ASP A 38 24.61 -28.85 33.03
N ASP A 39 24.00 -29.51 32.04
CA ASP A 39 23.84 -28.96 30.69
C ASP A 39 22.66 -27.97 30.65
N ASN A 40 22.78 -26.89 29.88
CA ASN A 40 21.66 -25.96 29.65
C ASN A 40 20.78 -26.50 28.52
N HIS A 41 19.54 -26.88 28.83
CA HIS A 41 18.60 -27.50 27.88
C HIS A 41 17.73 -26.51 27.11
N TYR A 42 17.98 -25.20 27.21
CA TYR A 42 17.12 -24.17 26.60
C TYR A 42 16.87 -24.39 25.11
N PHE A 43 17.89 -24.76 24.34
CA PHE A 43 17.77 -24.89 22.88
C PHE A 43 16.97 -26.12 22.48
N GLU A 44 17.24 -27.25 23.13
CA GLU A 44 16.54 -28.52 22.95
C GLU A 44 15.05 -28.38 23.27
N ILE A 45 14.75 -27.76 24.41
CA ILE A 45 13.38 -27.52 24.86
C ILE A 45 12.61 -26.64 23.90
N ASN A 46 13.18 -25.51 23.46
CA ASN A 46 12.50 -24.64 22.50
C ASN A 46 12.22 -25.36 21.18
N TYR A 47 13.19 -26.14 20.70
CA TYR A 47 13.00 -26.96 19.51
C TYR A 47 11.82 -27.94 19.68
N PHE A 48 11.74 -28.64 20.82
CA PHE A 48 10.64 -29.56 21.11
C PHE A 48 9.28 -28.86 21.14
N ILE A 49 9.19 -27.66 21.72
CA ILE A 49 7.95 -26.87 21.76
C ILE A 49 7.53 -26.42 20.35
N GLU A 50 8.46 -25.84 19.59
CA GLU A 50 8.18 -25.32 18.25
C GLU A 50 7.72 -26.42 17.28
N HIS A 51 8.32 -27.62 17.38
CA HIS A 51 8.03 -28.77 16.52
C HIS A 51 7.06 -29.78 17.14
N LYS A 52 6.54 -29.50 18.35
CA LYS A 52 5.56 -30.34 19.07
C LYS A 52 6.00 -31.79 19.28
N ILE A 53 7.24 -31.99 19.72
CA ILE A 53 7.84 -33.30 19.96
C ILE A 53 7.30 -33.89 21.27
N VAL A 54 6.16 -34.59 21.20
CA VAL A 54 5.49 -35.20 22.37
C VAL A 54 6.28 -36.37 22.95
N GLU A 55 7.16 -36.98 22.17
CA GLU A 55 8.04 -38.09 22.56
C GLU A 55 9.02 -37.70 23.66
N ALA A 56 9.31 -36.39 23.84
CA ALA A 56 10.19 -35.90 24.90
C ALA A 56 9.51 -35.91 26.28
N VAL A 57 8.17 -35.93 26.35
CA VAL A 57 7.40 -35.76 27.61
C VAL A 57 7.81 -36.76 28.70
N PRO A 58 7.92 -38.08 28.46
CA PRO A 58 8.31 -39.02 29.51
C PRO A 58 9.68 -38.70 30.13
N ASN A 59 10.63 -38.25 29.31
CA ASN A 59 11.97 -37.89 29.79
C ASN A 59 11.94 -36.57 30.56
N LEU A 60 11.17 -35.59 30.09
CA LEU A 60 10.96 -34.33 30.81
C LEU A 60 10.38 -34.60 32.20
N GLU A 61 9.35 -35.45 32.31
CA GLU A 61 8.74 -35.83 33.60
C GLU A 61 9.72 -36.59 34.50
N GLN A 62 10.45 -37.56 33.95
CA GLN A 62 11.39 -38.41 34.68
C GLN A 62 12.57 -37.60 35.26
N TYR A 63 13.10 -36.66 34.48
CA TYR A 63 14.31 -35.93 34.84
C TYR A 63 14.03 -34.55 35.46
N PHE A 64 12.79 -34.06 35.43
CA PHE A 64 12.39 -32.76 36.00
C PHE A 64 13.04 -32.45 37.36
N TRP A 65 12.87 -33.35 38.33
CA TRP A 65 13.35 -33.14 39.70
C TRP A 65 14.86 -33.35 39.88
N GLN A 66 15.54 -33.82 38.84
CA GLN A 66 16.99 -33.98 38.82
C GLN A 66 17.68 -32.74 38.23
N GLN A 67 16.94 -31.91 37.51
CA GLN A 67 17.45 -30.73 36.84
C GLN A 67 17.67 -29.55 37.80
N ASN A 68 18.57 -28.64 37.42
CA ASN A 68 18.74 -27.34 38.07
C ASN A 68 17.48 -26.44 37.88
N CYS A 69 17.41 -25.33 38.62
CA CYS A 69 16.22 -24.47 38.67
C CYS A 69 15.81 -23.91 37.29
N ASP A 70 16.77 -23.51 36.46
CA ASP A 70 16.48 -22.94 35.13
C ASP A 70 15.95 -24.03 34.18
N ASN A 71 16.57 -25.21 34.18
CA ASN A 71 16.10 -26.35 33.42
C ASN A 71 14.72 -26.85 33.90
N GLN A 72 14.42 -26.79 35.20
CA GLN A 72 13.07 -27.09 35.72
C GLN A 72 12.02 -26.14 35.15
N ARG A 73 12.35 -24.86 34.95
CA ARG A 73 11.45 -23.89 34.31
C ARG A 73 11.24 -24.24 32.84
N TYR A 74 12.31 -24.52 32.11
CA TYR A 74 12.22 -24.94 30.70
C TYR A 74 11.41 -26.23 30.55
N PHE A 75 11.65 -27.22 31.42
CA PHE A 75 10.92 -28.48 31.40
C PHE A 75 9.44 -28.26 31.71
N LEU A 76 9.10 -27.43 32.70
CA LEU A 76 7.70 -27.14 33.02
C LEU A 76 6.98 -26.45 31.86
N GLU A 77 7.66 -25.55 31.14
CA GLU A 77 7.13 -24.92 29.93
C GLU A 77 6.88 -25.93 28.81
N ALA A 78 7.84 -26.83 28.57
CA ALA A 78 7.66 -27.91 27.59
C ALA A 78 6.52 -28.86 27.99
N LEU A 79 6.43 -29.26 29.26
CA LEU A 79 5.34 -30.11 29.74
C LEU A 79 3.97 -29.48 29.47
N TYR A 80 3.85 -28.16 29.68
CA TYR A 80 2.63 -27.42 29.36
C TYR A 80 2.33 -27.45 27.84
N PHE A 81 3.27 -27.04 26.99
CA PHE A 81 3.03 -26.91 25.55
C PHE A 81 2.91 -28.25 24.82
N LEU A 82 3.57 -29.30 25.32
CA LEU A 82 3.48 -30.66 24.79
C LEU A 82 2.30 -31.46 25.38
N GLY A 83 1.54 -30.88 26.31
CA GLY A 83 0.28 -31.43 26.80
C GLY A 83 0.43 -32.53 27.84
N SER A 84 1.47 -32.49 28.68
CA SER A 84 1.59 -33.41 29.83
C SER A 84 0.42 -33.22 30.81
N SER A 85 -0.20 -34.33 31.19
CA SER A 85 -1.24 -34.36 32.22
C SER A 85 -0.74 -34.03 33.63
N LEU A 86 0.58 -34.09 33.86
CA LEU A 86 1.19 -33.87 35.16
C LEU A 86 1.63 -32.40 35.37
N THR A 87 1.56 -31.56 34.33
CA THR A 87 2.04 -30.17 34.36
C THR A 87 1.51 -29.39 35.58
N HIS A 88 0.23 -29.54 35.92
CA HIS A 88 -0.37 -28.88 37.09
C HIS A 88 0.28 -29.31 38.41
N GLN A 89 0.48 -30.61 38.61
CA GLN A 89 1.13 -31.15 39.80
C GLN A 89 2.59 -30.71 39.89
N TYR A 90 3.33 -30.73 38.77
CA TYR A 90 4.71 -30.26 38.74
C TYR A 90 4.82 -28.76 39.06
N ALA A 91 3.90 -27.93 38.55
CA ALA A 91 3.89 -26.49 38.85
C ALA A 91 3.66 -26.19 40.33
N LEU A 92 2.69 -26.87 40.98
CA LEU A 92 2.42 -26.72 42.42
C LEU A 92 3.61 -27.19 43.26
N ALA A 93 4.11 -28.39 42.99
CA ALA A 93 5.23 -28.96 43.73
C ALA A 93 6.49 -28.10 43.56
N PHE A 94 6.73 -27.56 42.36
CA PHE A 94 7.89 -26.71 42.10
C PHE A 94 7.76 -25.40 42.87
N PHE A 95 6.59 -24.75 42.84
CA PHE A 95 6.34 -23.56 43.65
C PHE A 95 6.58 -23.79 45.14
N ASP A 96 6.07 -24.89 45.70
CA ASP A 96 6.22 -25.20 47.12
C ASP A 96 7.68 -25.51 47.48
N SER A 97 8.44 -26.13 46.57
CA SER A 97 9.88 -26.38 46.77
C SER A 97 10.70 -25.09 46.91
N LEU A 98 10.24 -23.99 46.30
CA LEU A 98 10.90 -22.68 46.33
C LEU A 98 10.58 -21.85 47.59
N ASN A 99 9.72 -22.34 48.50
CA ASN A 99 9.28 -21.62 49.72
C ASN A 99 10.13 -21.91 50.98
N ARG A 100 11.24 -22.64 50.86
CA ARG A 100 12.06 -23.04 52.03
C ARG A 100 12.91 -21.87 52.55
N PRO A 101 12.99 -21.62 53.87
CA PRO A 101 13.77 -20.52 54.46
C PRO A 101 15.29 -20.74 54.33
N GLU A 102 16.06 -19.66 54.14
CA GLU A 102 17.54 -19.65 53.97
C GLU A 102 18.32 -20.45 55.03
N SER A 103 17.75 -20.63 56.23
CA SER A 103 18.37 -21.37 57.33
C SER A 103 18.33 -22.89 57.20
N ASP A 104 17.48 -23.43 56.32
CA ASP A 104 17.38 -24.87 56.02
C ASP A 104 18.26 -25.26 54.81
N PHE A 105 19.11 -24.33 54.34
CA PHE A 105 19.98 -24.51 53.18
C PHE A 105 21.25 -25.27 53.58
N TYR A 106 21.11 -26.60 53.61
CA TYR A 106 22.10 -27.61 53.20
C TYR A 106 21.88 -28.88 54.03
N ASP A 107 21.06 -29.79 53.51
CA ASP A 107 21.15 -31.20 53.84
C ASP A 107 21.88 -31.89 52.66
N PRO A 108 23.12 -32.39 52.85
CA PRO A 108 23.88 -33.08 51.80
C PRO A 108 23.22 -34.39 51.32
N THR A 109 22.14 -34.83 51.98
CA THR A 109 21.33 -36.00 51.61
C THR A 109 20.00 -35.63 50.96
N GLU A 110 19.54 -34.38 51.06
CA GLU A 110 18.39 -33.89 50.30
C GLU A 110 18.85 -33.41 48.92
N LYS A 111 18.23 -33.97 47.88
CA LYS A 111 18.52 -33.69 46.45
C LYS A 111 18.11 -32.28 45.98
N TYR A 112 17.73 -31.39 46.89
CA TYR A 112 17.13 -30.10 46.58
C TYR A 112 18.11 -28.97 46.91
N ASN A 113 18.76 -28.42 45.90
CA ASN A 113 19.60 -27.22 46.06
C ASN A 113 18.91 -26.04 45.39
N SER A 114 18.10 -25.31 46.15
CA SER A 114 17.59 -23.98 45.80
C SER A 114 18.71 -22.94 45.57
N THR A 115 19.94 -23.28 45.93
CA THR A 115 21.17 -22.48 45.76
C THR A 115 21.57 -22.24 44.30
N ASP A 116 21.12 -23.08 43.36
CA ASP A 116 21.37 -22.87 41.92
C ASP A 116 20.34 -21.93 41.29
N CYS A 117 19.25 -21.61 42.01
CA CYS A 117 18.26 -20.68 41.51
C CYS A 117 18.73 -19.24 41.74
N GLY A 118 19.39 -18.65 40.74
CA GLY A 118 19.92 -17.28 40.83
C GLY A 118 18.86 -16.22 41.19
N ASP A 119 17.57 -16.52 40.97
CA ASP A 119 16.43 -15.69 41.39
C ASP A 119 15.20 -16.53 41.75
N LEU A 120 15.12 -16.92 43.04
CA LEU A 120 13.99 -17.70 43.59
C LEU A 120 12.64 -17.01 43.40
N LEU A 121 12.62 -15.67 43.46
CA LEU A 121 11.39 -14.92 43.32
C LEU A 121 10.83 -15.05 41.89
N ARG A 122 11.71 -14.91 40.89
CA ARG A 122 11.34 -15.05 39.48
C ARG A 122 10.87 -16.47 39.15
N ALA A 123 11.48 -17.50 39.74
CA ALA A 123 11.05 -18.89 39.58
C ALA A 123 9.65 -19.12 40.17
N ARG A 124 9.34 -18.52 41.34
CA ARG A 124 7.99 -18.57 41.93
C ARG A 124 6.95 -17.88 41.06
N VAL A 125 7.26 -16.70 40.55
CA VAL A 125 6.39 -15.95 39.62
C VAL A 125 6.08 -16.78 38.37
N PHE A 126 7.09 -17.44 37.80
CA PHE A 126 6.91 -18.35 36.67
C PHE A 126 5.93 -19.50 36.99
N CYS A 127 6.05 -20.13 38.17
CA CYS A 127 5.11 -21.17 38.58
C CYS A 127 3.68 -20.63 38.71
N ILE A 128 3.49 -19.45 39.30
CA ILE A 128 2.17 -18.80 39.40
C ILE A 128 1.58 -18.56 38.00
N GLN A 129 2.38 -18.08 37.04
CA GLN A 129 1.94 -17.90 35.65
C GLN A 129 1.49 -19.22 35.02
N MET A 130 2.22 -20.32 35.25
CA MET A 130 1.83 -21.65 34.76
C MET A 130 0.52 -22.12 35.39
N LEU A 131 0.36 -21.97 36.71
CA LEU A 131 -0.89 -22.32 37.41
C LEU A 131 -2.08 -21.52 36.87
N TYR A 132 -1.92 -20.22 36.67
CA TYR A 132 -2.96 -19.38 36.09
C TYR A 132 -3.33 -19.79 34.66
N ARG A 133 -2.35 -20.18 33.82
CA ARG A 133 -2.62 -20.74 32.47
C ARG A 133 -3.39 -22.06 32.53
N LEU A 134 -3.16 -22.86 33.57
CA LEU A 134 -3.87 -24.10 33.86
C LEU A 134 -5.22 -23.89 34.57
N GLY A 135 -5.60 -22.65 34.84
CA GLY A 135 -6.87 -22.30 35.49
C GLY A 135 -6.88 -22.44 37.02
N ASP A 136 -5.71 -22.62 37.64
CA ASP A 136 -5.55 -22.67 39.10
C ASP A 136 -5.11 -21.31 39.64
N TYR A 137 -5.99 -20.64 40.39
CA TYR A 137 -5.75 -19.32 41.00
C TYR A 137 -5.47 -19.38 42.50
N SER A 138 -5.08 -20.55 43.03
CA SER A 138 -4.83 -20.74 44.47
C SER A 138 -3.70 -19.88 45.04
N LYS A 139 -2.78 -19.41 44.20
CA LYS A 139 -1.63 -18.57 44.58
C LYS A 139 -1.87 -17.06 44.39
N THR A 140 -3.13 -16.62 44.28
CA THR A 140 -3.43 -15.18 44.12
C THR A 140 -3.00 -14.33 45.31
N ASP A 141 -3.11 -14.84 46.52
CA ASP A 141 -2.66 -14.10 47.72
C ASP A 141 -1.13 -13.92 47.73
N ASP A 142 -0.38 -14.90 47.23
CA ASP A 142 1.08 -14.79 47.03
C ASP A 142 1.44 -13.64 46.06
N VAL A 143 0.59 -13.37 45.06
CA VAL A 143 0.81 -12.25 44.12
C VAL A 143 0.68 -10.91 44.82
N PHE A 144 -0.37 -10.71 45.62
CA PHE A 144 -0.54 -9.44 46.35
C PHE A 144 0.54 -9.27 47.43
N ALA A 145 0.89 -10.35 48.14
CA ALA A 145 2.01 -10.32 49.09
C ALA A 145 3.34 -9.96 48.41
N LEU A 146 3.54 -10.44 47.17
CA LEU A 146 4.69 -10.06 46.36
C LEU A 146 4.66 -8.57 46.00
N ILE A 147 3.53 -8.05 45.51
CA ILE A 147 3.39 -6.63 45.18
C ILE A 147 3.70 -5.74 46.40
N GLU A 148 3.19 -6.08 47.59
CA GLU A 148 3.50 -5.33 48.81
C GLU A 148 4.99 -5.37 49.16
N ARG A 149 5.63 -6.54 49.04
CA ARG A 149 7.07 -6.67 49.25
C ARG A 149 7.88 -5.84 48.24
N GLU A 150 7.46 -5.83 46.97
CA GLU A 150 8.12 -5.04 45.92
C GLU A 150 8.01 -3.54 46.20
N LYS A 151 6.85 -3.07 46.70
CA LYS A 151 6.66 -1.68 47.14
C LYS A 151 7.66 -1.27 48.23
N GLU A 152 7.92 -2.15 49.21
CA GLU A 152 8.89 -1.90 50.28
C GLU A 152 10.36 -1.86 49.78
N GLN A 153 10.67 -2.63 48.74
CA GLN A 153 12.03 -2.78 48.21
C GLN A 153 12.40 -1.77 47.12
N GLY A 154 11.45 -0.95 46.67
CA GLY A 154 11.63 0.10 45.67
C GLY A 154 11.04 -0.24 44.29
N SER A 155 10.72 0.81 43.51
CA SER A 155 9.89 0.80 42.30
C SER A 155 10.42 0.00 41.09
N SER A 156 11.60 -0.61 41.17
CA SER A 156 12.23 -1.32 40.05
C SER A 156 11.85 -2.80 39.92
N LYS A 157 11.13 -3.35 40.91
CA LYS A 157 10.63 -4.74 40.88
C LYS A 157 9.21 -4.79 40.36
N ILE A 158 8.97 -5.63 39.37
CA ILE A 158 7.74 -5.64 38.54
C ILE A 158 7.11 -7.03 38.45
N ASP A 159 7.64 -8.01 39.17
CA ASP A 159 7.30 -9.41 38.97
C ASP A 159 5.86 -9.69 39.46
N GLY A 160 5.44 -9.07 40.57
CA GLY A 160 4.07 -9.13 41.05
C GLY A 160 3.09 -8.39 40.14
N ILE A 161 3.48 -7.20 39.67
CA ILE A 161 2.64 -6.38 38.77
C ILE A 161 2.39 -7.09 37.43
N ASN A 162 3.38 -7.81 36.90
CA ASN A 162 3.24 -8.62 35.68
C ASN A 162 2.19 -9.73 35.77
N LEU A 163 1.74 -10.09 36.98
CA LEU A 163 0.70 -11.10 37.21
C LEU A 163 -0.71 -10.50 37.30
N LEU A 164 -0.84 -9.18 37.51
CA LEU A 164 -2.14 -8.50 37.60
C LEU A 164 -3.01 -8.69 36.34
N PRO A 165 -2.49 -8.68 35.09
CA PRO A 165 -3.31 -8.95 33.91
C PRO A 165 -4.02 -10.30 33.93
N PHE A 166 -3.41 -11.34 34.51
CA PHE A 166 -4.04 -12.64 34.65
C PHE A 166 -5.18 -12.61 35.67
N ILE A 167 -4.99 -11.91 36.81
CA ILE A 167 -6.04 -11.72 37.81
C ILE A 167 -7.20 -10.93 37.21
N ILE A 168 -6.91 -9.83 36.50
CA ILE A 168 -7.92 -9.00 35.84
C ILE A 168 -8.73 -9.80 34.82
N ARG A 169 -8.08 -10.71 34.09
CA ARG A 169 -8.71 -11.53 33.07
C ARG A 169 -9.52 -12.69 33.63
N TYR A 170 -9.04 -13.33 34.70
CA TYR A 170 -9.54 -14.64 35.12
C TYR A 170 -10.15 -14.68 36.53
N ARG A 171 -10.03 -13.61 37.32
CA ARG A 171 -10.60 -13.46 38.68
C ARG A 171 -11.52 -12.24 38.76
N PRO A 172 -12.78 -12.35 38.31
CA PRO A 172 -13.73 -11.24 38.31
C PRO A 172 -13.96 -10.62 39.69
N ASP A 173 -13.86 -11.43 40.75
CA ASP A 173 -14.01 -11.02 42.15
C ASP A 173 -12.89 -10.09 42.64
N LEU A 174 -11.70 -10.16 42.01
CA LEU A 174 -10.53 -9.34 42.35
C LEU A 174 -10.15 -8.36 41.23
N ARG A 175 -10.95 -8.30 40.16
CA ARG A 175 -10.64 -7.52 38.95
C ARG A 175 -10.41 -6.04 39.26
N GLU A 176 -11.31 -5.42 40.01
CA GLU A 176 -11.23 -3.98 40.33
C GLU A 176 -10.04 -3.67 41.25
N LEU A 177 -9.77 -4.54 42.23
CA LEU A 177 -8.60 -4.41 43.10
C LEU A 177 -7.31 -4.50 42.28
N ALA A 178 -7.20 -5.51 41.40
CA ALA A 178 -6.04 -5.69 40.55
C ALA A 178 -5.82 -4.52 39.57
N LYS A 179 -6.91 -3.94 39.03
CA LYS A 179 -6.85 -2.72 38.22
C LYS A 179 -6.31 -1.54 39.02
N GLN A 180 -6.82 -1.31 40.23
CA GLN A 180 -6.36 -0.23 41.11
C GLN A 180 -4.88 -0.38 41.47
N GLU A 181 -4.44 -1.61 41.79
CA GLU A 181 -3.02 -1.88 42.07
C GLU A 181 -2.12 -1.58 40.87
N LEU A 182 -2.55 -1.93 39.65
CA LEU A 182 -1.80 -1.60 38.44
C LEU A 182 -1.73 -0.08 38.20
N MET A 183 -2.84 0.64 38.38
CA MET A 183 -2.88 2.10 38.23
C MET A 183 -2.00 2.81 39.26
N ASN A 184 -2.01 2.34 40.51
CA ASN A 184 -1.14 2.83 41.57
C ASN A 184 0.34 2.60 41.22
N ALA A 185 0.70 1.39 40.79
CA ALA A 185 2.07 1.07 40.39
C ALA A 185 2.58 1.96 39.24
N ILE A 186 1.73 2.24 38.25
CA ILE A 186 2.07 3.16 37.16
C ILE A 186 2.25 4.59 37.67
N SER A 187 1.36 5.08 38.54
CA SER A 187 1.40 6.46 39.02
C SER A 187 2.69 6.86 39.74
N ILE A 188 3.37 5.89 40.38
CA ILE A 188 4.60 6.10 41.16
C ILE A 188 5.86 5.73 40.38
N ALA A 189 5.72 5.23 39.16
CA ALA A 189 6.83 4.74 38.36
C ALA A 189 7.68 5.89 37.79
N ASN A 190 8.99 5.74 37.93
CA ASN A 190 9.99 6.73 37.55
C ASN A 190 11.17 6.14 36.75
N ASP A 191 11.06 4.86 36.35
CA ASP A 191 12.07 4.13 35.60
C ASP A 191 11.50 3.61 34.28
N ASP A 192 12.26 3.77 33.19
CA ASP A 192 11.82 3.42 31.82
C ASP A 192 11.53 1.93 31.66
N ARG A 193 12.31 1.07 32.31
CA ARG A 193 12.13 -0.39 32.23
C ARG A 193 10.83 -0.79 32.89
N ALA A 194 10.58 -0.33 34.12
CA ALA A 194 9.32 -0.61 34.81
C ALA A 194 8.12 -0.10 34.00
N MET A 195 8.21 1.10 33.46
CA MET A 195 7.15 1.71 32.65
C MET A 195 6.81 0.92 31.39
N PHE A 196 7.80 0.39 30.68
CA PHE A 196 7.56 -0.46 29.53
C PHE A 196 6.67 -1.67 29.88
N PHE A 197 6.98 -2.37 30.98
CA PHE A 197 6.21 -3.55 31.41
C PHE A 197 4.83 -3.17 31.94
N TYR A 198 4.72 -2.10 32.75
CA TYR A 198 3.44 -1.65 33.27
C TYR A 198 2.49 -1.20 32.15
N SER A 199 3.01 -0.58 31.10
CA SER A 199 2.22 -0.18 29.95
C SER A 199 1.72 -1.36 29.12
N ILE A 200 2.48 -2.44 28.98
CA ILE A 200 1.98 -3.69 28.40
C ILE A 200 0.86 -4.30 29.26
N ALA A 201 1.05 -4.31 30.58
CA ALA A 201 0.04 -4.80 31.52
C ALA A 201 -1.24 -3.95 31.42
N LEU A 202 -1.12 -2.63 31.32
CA LEU A 202 -2.25 -1.71 31.16
C LEU A 202 -3.02 -2.01 29.88
N SER A 203 -2.35 -2.05 28.73
CA SER A 203 -3.01 -2.27 27.42
C SER A 203 -3.65 -3.64 27.28
N SER A 204 -3.16 -4.65 28.00
CA SER A 204 -3.78 -5.99 28.02
C SER A 204 -4.95 -6.11 29.00
N SER A 205 -5.09 -5.17 29.95
CA SER A 205 -6.01 -5.30 31.08
C SER A 205 -7.14 -4.25 31.09
N PHE A 206 -6.93 -3.12 30.43
CA PHE A 206 -7.84 -1.97 30.38
C PHE A 206 -8.40 -1.85 28.96
N ASP A 207 -9.73 -1.81 28.87
CA ASP A 207 -10.46 -1.70 27.62
C ASP A 207 -10.99 -0.26 27.42
N VAL A 208 -11.76 -0.06 26.35
CA VAL A 208 -12.31 1.26 25.99
C VAL A 208 -13.11 1.90 27.14
N GLU A 209 -13.73 1.11 28.03
CA GLU A 209 -14.53 1.63 29.14
C GLU A 209 -13.65 2.32 30.20
N ASN A 210 -12.37 1.97 30.27
CA ASN A 210 -11.44 2.54 31.25
C ASN A 210 -10.72 3.81 30.76
N ILE A 211 -10.96 4.27 29.53
CA ILE A 211 -10.33 5.48 28.98
C ILE A 211 -10.45 6.71 29.90
N PRO A 212 -11.62 7.04 30.50
CA PRO A 212 -11.73 8.21 31.37
C PRO A 212 -10.79 8.18 32.57
N GLU A 213 -10.59 7.01 33.17
CA GLU A 213 -9.69 6.82 34.32
C GLU A 213 -8.22 6.99 33.90
N VAL A 214 -7.85 6.42 32.75
CA VAL A 214 -6.47 6.54 32.23
C VAL A 214 -6.15 7.97 31.78
N ILE A 215 -7.13 8.73 31.28
CA ILE A 215 -6.96 10.16 31.01
C ILE A 215 -6.67 10.95 32.30
N GLN A 216 -7.34 10.62 33.41
CA GLN A 216 -7.05 11.26 34.70
C GLN A 216 -5.64 10.92 35.20
N LEU A 217 -5.21 9.66 35.05
CA LEU A 217 -3.83 9.27 35.34
C LEU A 217 -2.83 10.08 34.50
N PHE A 218 -3.08 10.22 33.20
CA PHE A 218 -2.24 11.03 32.30
C PHE A 218 -2.15 12.50 32.74
N ARG A 219 -3.28 13.12 33.06
CA ARG A 219 -3.36 14.53 33.49
C ARG A 219 -2.67 14.78 34.82
N ASN A 220 -2.85 13.88 35.78
CA ASN A 220 -2.35 14.03 37.15
C ASN A 220 -0.87 13.63 37.29
N SER A 221 -0.35 12.82 36.37
CA SER A 221 1.03 12.38 36.42
C SER A 221 1.98 13.55 36.16
N THR A 222 3.05 13.64 36.95
CA THR A 222 4.19 14.53 36.69
C THR A 222 5.36 13.79 36.04
N SER A 223 5.26 12.46 35.89
CA SER A 223 6.30 11.59 35.37
C SER A 223 6.29 11.58 33.83
N PRO A 224 7.38 12.05 33.17
CA PRO A 224 7.50 12.01 31.70
C PRO A 224 7.32 10.61 31.12
N GLN A 225 7.89 9.62 31.80
CA GLN A 225 7.85 8.21 31.40
C GLN A 225 6.42 7.68 31.40
N VAL A 226 5.65 8.00 32.44
CA VAL A 226 4.23 7.63 32.53
C VAL A 226 3.44 8.23 31.38
N LYS A 227 3.54 9.54 31.18
CA LYS A 227 2.77 10.22 30.13
C LYS A 227 3.09 9.68 28.74
N ARG A 228 4.38 9.49 28.45
CA ARG A 228 4.83 8.91 27.17
C ARG A 228 4.28 7.50 26.98
N ALA A 229 4.41 6.64 27.98
CA ALA A 229 4.00 5.26 27.85
C ALA A 229 2.47 5.11 27.73
N LEU A 230 1.67 5.97 28.38
CA LEU A 230 0.22 6.01 28.18
C LEU A 230 -0.15 6.38 26.73
N ILE A 231 0.57 7.33 26.12
CA ILE A 231 0.36 7.69 24.71
C ILE A 231 0.73 6.53 23.78
N GLU A 232 1.93 5.96 23.96
CA GLU A 232 2.49 4.94 23.05
C GLU A 232 1.74 3.62 23.12
N PHE A 233 1.43 3.13 24.32
CA PHE A 233 0.95 1.76 24.50
C PHE A 233 -0.55 1.67 24.73
N TYR A 234 -1.18 2.66 25.36
CA TYR A 234 -2.62 2.60 25.68
C TYR A 234 -3.45 3.40 24.68
N PHE A 235 -3.26 4.71 24.65
CA PHE A 235 -4.08 5.61 23.84
C PHE A 235 -3.96 5.35 22.34
N SER A 236 -2.78 4.97 21.84
CA SER A 236 -2.59 4.62 20.43
C SER A 236 -3.44 3.41 19.97
N ASN A 237 -3.85 2.53 20.89
CA ASN A 237 -4.75 1.40 20.56
C ASN A 237 -6.23 1.80 20.48
N TYR A 238 -6.57 3.00 20.97
CA TYR A 238 -7.94 3.50 21.08
C TYR A 238 -8.12 4.88 20.44
N GLU A 239 -7.23 5.28 19.54
CA GLU A 239 -7.25 6.59 18.86
C GLU A 239 -8.58 6.87 18.14
N ASP A 240 -9.27 5.83 17.67
CA ASP A 240 -10.59 5.95 17.02
C ASP A 240 -11.76 6.02 18.02
N LYS A 241 -11.49 5.88 19.33
CA LYS A 241 -12.51 5.82 20.40
C LYS A 241 -12.58 7.10 21.24
N PHE A 242 -11.54 7.92 21.22
CA PHE A 242 -11.54 9.21 21.93
C PHE A 242 -10.58 10.19 21.25
N ASP A 243 -10.72 11.48 21.55
CA ASP A 243 -9.92 12.53 20.93
C ASP A 243 -8.52 12.63 21.59
N LEU A 244 -7.63 11.69 21.25
CA LEU A 244 -6.22 11.75 21.68
C LEU A 244 -5.53 13.02 21.19
N ASN A 245 -5.82 13.44 19.96
CA ASN A 245 -5.26 14.67 19.38
C ASN A 245 -5.62 15.90 20.24
N GLY A 246 -6.91 16.05 20.56
CA GLY A 246 -7.40 17.08 21.47
C GLY A 246 -6.76 17.03 22.84
N LEU A 247 -6.59 15.84 23.43
CA LEU A 247 -5.91 15.67 24.73
C LEU A 247 -4.45 16.15 24.70
N ILE A 248 -3.71 15.88 23.62
CA ILE A 248 -2.32 16.35 23.46
C ILE A 248 -2.28 17.88 23.29
N LYS A 249 -3.18 18.44 22.47
CA LYS A 249 -3.30 19.90 22.29
C LYS A 249 -3.69 20.62 23.58
N GLU A 250 -4.57 20.03 24.39
CA GLU A 250 -4.96 20.53 25.72
C GLU A 250 -3.75 20.55 26.66
N SER A 251 -2.91 19.51 26.62
CA SER A 251 -1.85 19.29 27.60
C SER A 251 -0.58 20.08 27.31
N LEU A 252 -0.20 20.21 26.03
CA LEU A 252 1.06 20.82 25.59
C LEU A 252 1.33 22.23 26.16
N PRO A 253 0.38 23.18 26.19
CA PRO A 253 0.63 24.51 26.73
C PRO A 253 0.99 24.55 28.22
N SER A 254 0.56 23.54 28.99
CA SER A 254 0.76 23.45 30.44
C SER A 254 1.89 22.49 30.84
N GLU A 255 2.50 21.81 29.87
CA GLU A 255 3.51 20.78 30.13
C GLU A 255 4.83 21.42 30.56
N THR A 256 5.31 21.06 31.76
CA THR A 256 6.52 21.65 32.33
C THR A 256 7.79 20.96 31.86
N ASN A 257 7.70 19.69 31.41
CA ASN A 257 8.85 18.94 30.95
C ASN A 257 9.18 19.21 29.47
N ASP A 258 10.40 19.70 29.23
CA ASP A 258 10.91 20.11 27.91
C ASP A 258 10.88 18.98 26.86
N GLU A 259 11.28 17.77 27.26
CA GLU A 259 11.32 16.60 26.36
C GLU A 259 9.91 16.16 25.97
N LEU A 260 8.95 16.19 26.91
CA LEU A 260 7.56 15.90 26.62
C LEU A 260 6.92 16.92 25.69
N ARG A 261 7.26 18.20 25.82
CA ARG A 261 6.75 19.22 24.89
C ARG A 261 7.19 18.92 23.46
N LEU A 262 8.48 18.64 23.27
CA LEU A 262 8.99 18.20 21.98
C LEU A 262 8.31 16.90 21.52
N TYR A 263 8.14 15.92 22.40
CA TYR A 263 7.44 14.68 22.08
C TYR A 263 6.00 14.90 21.61
N TYR A 264 5.20 15.72 22.31
CA TYR A 264 3.84 16.06 21.92
C TYR A 264 3.77 16.76 20.57
N THR A 265 4.68 17.70 20.29
CA THR A 265 4.74 18.33 18.95
C THR A 265 5.04 17.29 17.86
N LYS A 266 5.89 16.30 18.13
CA LYS A 266 6.16 15.20 17.19
C LYS A 266 4.98 14.27 17.01
N VAL A 267 4.22 13.96 18.07
CA VAL A 267 2.97 13.19 17.96
C VAL A 267 1.97 13.92 17.07
N LEU A 268 1.82 15.24 17.25
CA LEU A 268 0.95 16.07 16.43
C LEU A 268 1.42 16.15 14.96
N LEU A 269 2.71 16.41 14.72
CA LEU A 269 3.24 16.58 13.37
C LEU A 269 3.44 15.27 12.61
N LEU A 270 3.90 14.20 13.26
CA LEU A 270 4.32 12.96 12.60
C LEU A 270 3.33 11.80 12.80
N GLY A 271 2.55 11.84 13.88
CA GLY A 271 1.51 10.86 14.18
C GLY A 271 0.20 11.19 13.47
N PHE A 272 -0.47 12.27 13.90
CA PHE A 272 -1.73 12.73 13.33
C PHE A 272 -1.55 13.46 12.00
N ALA A 273 -0.60 14.39 11.97
CA ALA A 273 -0.15 15.09 10.77
C ALA A 273 -1.28 15.72 9.94
N THR A 274 -2.24 16.38 10.60
CA THR A 274 -3.31 17.13 9.92
C THR A 274 -2.96 18.63 9.78
N PRO A 275 -3.64 19.40 8.90
CA PRO A 275 -3.50 20.85 8.84
C PRO A 275 -3.73 21.53 10.20
N SER A 276 -4.69 21.02 10.99
CA SER A 276 -4.98 21.54 12.33
C SER A 276 -3.80 21.35 13.30
N ASP A 277 -3.13 20.20 13.22
CA ASP A 277 -1.98 19.87 14.07
C ASP A 277 -0.79 20.75 13.74
N TYR A 278 -0.50 20.91 12.44
CA TYR A 278 0.55 21.79 11.97
C TYR A 278 0.29 23.25 12.38
N ALA A 279 -0.95 23.74 12.19
CA ALA A 279 -1.33 25.09 12.58
C ALA A 279 -1.16 25.31 14.09
N PHE A 280 -1.58 24.33 14.89
CA PHE A 280 -1.46 24.38 16.35
C PHE A 280 0.02 24.45 16.78
N VAL A 281 0.87 23.54 16.28
CA VAL A 281 2.29 23.50 16.64
C VAL A 281 3.02 24.78 16.18
N ASN A 282 2.70 25.29 14.99
CA ASN A 282 3.27 26.54 14.49
C ASN A 282 2.85 27.73 15.37
N SER A 283 1.60 27.77 15.83
CA SER A 283 1.15 28.80 16.78
C SER A 283 1.79 28.65 18.15
N TYR A 284 1.96 27.41 18.63
CA TYR A 284 2.55 27.07 19.91
C TYR A 284 4.00 27.54 20.02
N LEU A 285 4.75 27.60 18.91
CA LEU A 285 6.15 28.00 18.88
C LEU A 285 6.43 29.34 19.58
N ASN A 286 5.49 30.29 19.49
CA ASN A 286 5.60 31.61 20.15
C ASN A 286 5.56 31.53 21.69
N ASN A 287 5.06 30.42 22.24
CA ASN A 287 4.90 30.19 23.67
C ASN A 287 5.98 29.24 24.23
N GLU A 288 6.79 28.59 23.39
CA GLU A 288 7.88 27.73 23.84
C GLU A 288 8.99 28.62 24.45
N SER A 289 9.29 28.42 25.72
CA SER A 289 10.23 29.24 26.47
C SER A 289 11.67 28.74 26.37
N ASN A 290 11.88 27.44 26.12
CA ASN A 290 13.21 26.86 25.95
C ASN A 290 13.68 27.00 24.50
N ASP A 291 14.75 27.79 24.28
CA ASP A 291 15.31 28.06 22.95
C ASP A 291 15.75 26.79 22.20
N THR A 292 16.28 25.79 22.90
CA THR A 292 16.70 24.52 22.27
C THR A 292 15.49 23.74 21.76
N ILE A 293 14.45 23.64 22.58
CA ILE A 293 13.20 22.97 22.18
C ILE A 293 12.53 23.74 21.04
N ARG A 294 12.50 25.08 21.11
CA ARG A 294 11.98 25.93 20.03
C ARG A 294 12.68 25.65 18.70
N THR A 295 14.01 25.64 18.68
CA THR A 295 14.79 25.34 17.46
C THR A 295 14.53 23.93 16.92
N LEU A 296 14.34 22.94 17.80
CA LEU A 296 13.99 21.59 17.37
C LEU A 296 12.59 21.54 16.75
N ILE A 297 11.59 22.21 17.35
CA ILE A 297 10.24 22.30 16.79
C ILE A 297 10.25 23.04 15.44
N GLU A 298 11.01 24.13 15.32
CA GLU A 298 11.21 24.84 14.04
C GLU A 298 11.77 23.94 12.95
N TYR A 299 12.74 23.09 13.31
CA TYR A 299 13.30 22.11 12.38
C TYR A 299 12.26 21.08 11.95
N GLU A 300 11.46 20.54 12.88
CA GLU A 300 10.38 19.60 12.57
C GLU A 300 9.33 20.24 11.65
N LEU A 301 8.87 21.47 11.95
CA LEU A 301 7.94 22.21 11.08
C LEU A 301 8.51 22.46 9.68
N LYS A 302 9.78 22.85 9.58
CA LYS A 302 10.44 23.12 8.29
C LYS A 302 10.56 21.85 7.46
N SER A 303 11.01 20.76 8.06
CA SER A 303 11.22 19.46 7.40
C SER A 303 9.95 18.63 7.24
N PHE A 304 8.86 19.00 7.90
CA PHE A 304 7.59 18.29 7.87
C PHE A 304 7.09 18.04 6.43
N LEU A 305 6.74 16.78 6.19
CA LEU A 305 5.96 16.28 5.08
C LEU A 305 4.82 15.42 5.63
N PRO A 306 3.60 15.54 5.10
CA PRO A 306 2.51 14.66 5.47
C PRO A 306 2.90 13.18 5.27
N PRO A 307 2.43 12.25 6.13
CA PRO A 307 2.77 10.84 5.98
C PRO A 307 2.21 10.26 4.67
N PRO A 308 2.94 9.37 3.98
CA PRO A 308 2.45 8.66 2.81
C PRO A 308 1.27 7.74 3.16
N LEU A 309 0.55 7.29 2.13
CA LEU A 309 -0.62 6.43 2.26
C LEU A 309 -0.27 5.12 2.98
N GLU A 310 -1.08 4.72 3.97
CA GLU A 310 -0.96 3.40 4.56
C GLU A 310 -1.42 2.35 3.53
N LYS A 311 -0.88 1.13 3.62
CA LYS A 311 -1.14 0.06 2.64
C LYS A 311 -2.63 -0.26 2.50
N ASP A 312 -3.36 -0.19 3.61
CA ASP A 312 -4.77 -0.56 3.69
C ASP A 312 -5.72 0.60 3.36
N ASP A 313 -5.20 1.82 3.20
CA ASP A 313 -6.01 2.97 2.78
C ASP A 313 -6.52 2.79 1.35
N THR A 314 -7.80 3.08 1.11
CA THR A 314 -8.36 3.10 -0.25
C THR A 314 -8.05 4.43 -0.96
N LEU A 315 -7.90 4.39 -2.29
CA LEU A 315 -7.72 5.61 -3.09
C LEU A 315 -8.90 6.58 -2.95
N GLU A 316 -10.13 6.06 -2.86
CA GLU A 316 -11.33 6.88 -2.65
C GLU A 316 -11.27 7.64 -1.32
N TYR A 317 -10.96 6.95 -0.22
CA TYR A 317 -10.81 7.57 1.09
C TYR A 317 -9.78 8.71 1.07
N LYS A 318 -8.68 8.52 0.33
CA LYS A 318 -7.62 9.53 0.25
C LYS A 318 -7.95 10.71 -0.63
N ILE A 319 -8.72 10.52 -1.70
CA ILE A 319 -9.26 11.64 -2.48
C ILE A 319 -10.25 12.46 -1.63
N ASN A 320 -11.09 11.81 -0.81
CA ASN A 320 -11.97 12.51 0.14
C ASN A 320 -11.15 13.31 1.16
N ASN A 321 -10.16 12.67 1.80
CA ASN A 321 -9.32 13.35 2.79
C ASN A 321 -8.53 14.53 2.18
N LEU A 322 -8.05 14.40 0.94
CA LEU A 322 -7.43 15.52 0.21
C LEU A 322 -8.43 16.65 -0.06
N THR A 323 -9.70 16.32 -0.32
CA THR A 323 -10.78 17.31 -0.46
C THR A 323 -11.03 18.05 0.86
N ASP A 324 -11.07 17.32 1.98
CA ASP A 324 -11.21 17.89 3.33
C ASP A 324 -10.00 18.76 3.71
N TYR A 325 -8.80 18.40 3.22
CA TYR A 325 -7.61 19.24 3.37
C TYR A 325 -7.71 20.53 2.57
N VAL A 326 -8.36 20.57 1.40
CA VAL A 326 -8.62 21.83 0.68
C VAL A 326 -9.46 22.78 1.53
N ASP A 327 -10.49 22.26 2.22
CA ASP A 327 -11.29 23.06 3.17
C ASP A 327 -10.44 23.54 4.35
N SER A 328 -9.66 22.65 4.94
CA SER A 328 -8.84 22.94 6.12
C SER A 328 -7.77 24.00 5.82
N VAL A 329 -7.04 23.88 4.71
CA VAL A 329 -6.01 24.87 4.36
C VAL A 329 -6.62 26.22 4.01
N SER A 330 -7.85 26.25 3.45
CA SER A 330 -8.58 27.50 3.25
C SER A 330 -9.00 28.15 4.56
N PHE A 331 -9.48 27.35 5.52
CA PHE A 331 -9.83 27.82 6.87
C PHE A 331 -8.62 28.48 7.58
N TYR A 332 -7.44 27.89 7.44
CA TYR A 332 -6.20 28.45 8.01
C TYR A 332 -5.58 29.57 7.16
N THR A 333 -6.26 30.09 6.14
CA THR A 333 -5.78 31.14 5.24
C THR A 333 -4.49 30.79 4.49
N TRP A 334 -4.24 29.49 4.28
CA TRP A 334 -3.10 28.97 3.51
C TRP A 334 -3.41 28.77 2.02
N LEU A 335 -4.63 29.10 1.62
CA LEU A 335 -5.14 29.03 0.27
C LEU A 335 -5.81 30.36 -0.08
N GLY A 336 -5.70 30.76 -1.34
CA GLY A 336 -6.32 31.96 -1.89
C GLY A 336 -7.85 31.94 -1.88
N ASP A 337 -8.44 32.73 -2.77
CA ASP A 337 -9.89 32.97 -2.77
C ASP A 337 -10.79 31.73 -2.90
N GLU A 338 -12.06 31.90 -2.54
CA GLU A 338 -13.09 30.85 -2.57
C GLU A 338 -13.28 30.26 -3.98
N LYS A 339 -13.05 31.06 -5.03
CA LYS A 339 -13.14 30.60 -6.42
C LYS A 339 -12.04 29.58 -6.73
N PHE A 340 -10.82 29.84 -6.28
CA PHE A 340 -9.69 28.94 -6.43
C PHE A 340 -9.90 27.64 -5.65
N LYS A 341 -10.36 27.75 -4.40
CA LYS A 341 -10.77 26.60 -3.58
C LYS A 341 -11.80 25.71 -4.31
N ASN A 342 -12.89 26.30 -4.78
CA ASN A 342 -13.97 25.57 -5.46
C ASN A 342 -13.47 24.90 -6.76
N ASN A 343 -12.53 25.53 -7.47
CA ASN A 343 -11.89 24.94 -8.65
C ASN A 343 -11.08 23.68 -8.26
N LEU A 344 -10.27 23.75 -7.21
CA LEU A 344 -9.50 22.61 -6.72
C LEU A 344 -10.41 21.45 -6.30
N GLN A 345 -11.49 21.71 -5.55
CA GLN A 345 -12.45 20.69 -5.15
C GLN A 345 -13.19 20.07 -6.35
N SER A 346 -13.51 20.87 -7.38
CA SER A 346 -14.13 20.36 -8.60
C SER A 346 -13.23 19.36 -9.34
N ILE A 347 -11.91 19.61 -9.39
CA ILE A 347 -10.95 18.68 -9.98
C ILE A 347 -10.90 17.36 -9.20
N LEU A 348 -10.87 17.41 -7.87
CA LEU A 348 -10.87 16.21 -7.01
C LEU A 348 -12.18 15.41 -7.13
N GLN A 349 -13.32 16.10 -7.22
CA GLN A 349 -14.62 15.45 -7.42
C GLN A 349 -14.70 14.71 -8.76
N LEU A 350 -14.11 15.29 -9.82
CA LEU A 350 -13.99 14.63 -11.11
C LEU A 350 -13.03 13.44 -11.04
N ALA A 351 -11.90 13.56 -10.35
CA ALA A 351 -10.97 12.46 -10.11
C ALA A 351 -11.66 11.27 -9.44
N LYS A 352 -12.42 11.53 -8.37
CA LYS A 352 -13.22 10.53 -7.64
C LYS A 352 -14.23 9.86 -8.56
N SER A 353 -14.95 10.65 -9.35
CA SER A 353 -15.97 10.13 -10.28
C SER A 353 -15.35 9.19 -11.32
N ASN A 354 -14.18 9.54 -11.88
CA ASN A 354 -13.45 8.69 -12.82
C ASN A 354 -12.97 7.38 -12.14
N LEU A 355 -12.45 7.46 -10.92
CA LEU A 355 -12.03 6.29 -10.15
C LEU A 355 -13.20 5.32 -9.92
N LEU A 356 -14.36 5.84 -9.50
CA LEU A 356 -15.56 5.04 -9.26
C LEU A 356 -16.15 4.43 -10.55
N ALA A 357 -15.92 5.07 -11.69
CA ALA A 357 -16.26 4.54 -13.01
C ALA A 357 -15.27 3.48 -13.54
N GLY A 358 -14.17 3.22 -12.83
CA GLY A 358 -13.11 2.29 -13.24
C GLY A 358 -12.06 2.89 -14.19
N ASP A 359 -12.11 4.19 -14.46
CA ASP A 359 -11.13 4.89 -15.31
C ASP A 359 -10.00 5.49 -14.46
N SER A 360 -9.10 4.61 -14.01
CA SER A 360 -7.96 4.99 -13.17
C SER A 360 -6.96 5.91 -13.87
N VAL A 361 -6.90 5.91 -15.21
CA VAL A 361 -6.04 6.82 -15.98
C VAL A 361 -6.62 8.23 -15.99
N ALA A 362 -7.93 8.37 -16.23
CA ALA A 362 -8.59 9.66 -16.12
C ALA A 362 -8.58 10.18 -14.68
N CYS A 363 -8.65 9.31 -13.66
CA CYS A 363 -8.41 9.70 -12.27
C CYS A 363 -6.99 10.25 -12.08
N SER A 364 -5.96 9.52 -12.53
CA SER A 364 -4.55 9.95 -12.47
C SER A 364 -4.35 11.32 -13.11
N PHE A 365 -5.04 11.57 -14.23
CA PHE A 365 -4.96 12.84 -14.93
C PHE A 365 -5.49 14.00 -14.09
N GLN A 366 -6.67 13.83 -13.46
CA GLN A 366 -7.25 14.87 -12.63
C GLN A 366 -6.41 15.14 -11.37
N ILE A 367 -5.89 14.11 -10.71
CA ILE A 367 -5.00 14.31 -9.56
C ILE A 367 -3.73 15.04 -9.96
N LYS A 368 -3.17 14.74 -11.15
CA LYS A 368 -2.00 15.48 -11.66
C LYS A 368 -2.33 16.93 -12.01
N ALA A 369 -3.50 17.19 -12.60
CA ALA A 369 -3.97 18.55 -12.88
C ALA A 369 -4.12 19.37 -11.59
N PHE A 370 -4.72 18.79 -10.56
CA PHE A 370 -4.81 19.36 -9.21
C PHE A 370 -3.41 19.69 -8.67
N GLN A 371 -2.49 18.70 -8.68
CA GLN A 371 -1.14 18.86 -8.15
C GLN A 371 -0.36 19.98 -8.86
N ASN A 372 -0.39 19.99 -10.21
CA ASN A 372 0.29 21.00 -11.00
C ASN A 372 -0.28 22.41 -10.74
N LEU A 373 -1.60 22.53 -10.59
CA LEU A 373 -2.24 23.81 -10.31
C LEU A 373 -1.81 24.36 -8.93
N VAL A 374 -1.80 23.50 -7.91
CA VAL A 374 -1.30 23.85 -6.57
C VAL A 374 0.17 24.29 -6.63
N ASP A 375 1.02 23.51 -7.32
CA ASP A 375 2.45 23.76 -7.41
C ASP A 375 2.79 25.06 -8.18
N ASN A 376 2.09 25.31 -9.29
CA ASN A 376 2.28 26.53 -10.07
C ASN A 376 1.85 27.76 -9.29
N VAL A 377 0.68 27.73 -8.63
CA VAL A 377 0.21 28.87 -7.83
C VAL A 377 1.12 29.12 -6.63
N TYR A 378 1.63 28.08 -5.97
CA TYR A 378 2.65 28.23 -4.91
C TYR A 378 3.90 28.94 -5.43
N LYS A 379 4.44 28.52 -6.59
CA LYS A 379 5.61 29.16 -7.22
C LYS A 379 5.36 30.62 -7.63
N ASP A 380 4.13 30.94 -8.03
CA ASP A 380 3.71 32.27 -8.46
C ASP A 380 3.21 33.18 -7.32
N SER A 381 3.23 32.71 -6.06
CA SER A 381 2.63 33.41 -4.90
C SER A 381 3.33 34.73 -4.51
N LEU A 382 4.30 35.20 -5.28
CA LEU A 382 4.92 36.53 -5.15
C LEU A 382 4.20 37.61 -6.00
N ASN A 383 3.16 37.25 -6.76
CA ASN A 383 2.38 38.15 -7.59
C ASN A 383 1.16 38.73 -6.85
N THR A 384 0.61 39.85 -7.32
CA THR A 384 -0.63 40.47 -6.79
C THR A 384 -1.91 39.66 -7.12
N ASP A 385 -1.77 38.38 -7.45
CA ASP A 385 -2.89 37.49 -7.79
C ASP A 385 -3.63 37.12 -6.50
N PRO A 386 -4.97 37.26 -6.42
CA PRO A 386 -5.75 36.81 -5.26
C PRO A 386 -5.66 35.28 -5.04
N ARG A 387 -5.17 34.52 -6.03
CA ARG A 387 -4.82 33.11 -5.91
C ARG A 387 -3.41 32.98 -5.35
N PHE A 388 -3.32 32.35 -4.18
CA PHE A 388 -2.05 31.96 -3.59
C PHE A 388 -2.17 30.58 -2.94
N VAL A 389 -1.03 29.96 -2.69
CA VAL A 389 -0.88 28.78 -1.85
C VAL A 389 0.33 29.06 -0.98
N THR A 390 0.20 29.02 0.34
CA THR A 390 1.38 29.17 1.22
C THR A 390 2.21 27.89 1.24
N ILE A 391 3.42 27.92 1.82
CA ILE A 391 4.22 26.69 1.93
C ILE A 391 3.52 25.61 2.78
N GLU A 392 2.75 26.01 3.79
CA GLU A 392 1.94 25.13 4.63
C GLU A 392 0.84 24.46 3.80
N GLY A 393 0.07 25.25 3.06
CA GLY A 393 -0.97 24.73 2.16
C GLY A 393 -0.39 23.82 1.09
N TRP A 394 0.73 24.21 0.48
CA TRP A 394 1.43 23.43 -0.54
C TRP A 394 1.87 22.07 0.00
N LYS A 395 2.46 21.99 1.20
CA LYS A 395 2.89 20.73 1.81
C LYS A 395 1.74 19.72 1.90
N PHE A 396 0.57 20.15 2.38
CA PHE A 396 -0.58 19.26 2.52
C PHE A 396 -1.17 18.87 1.17
N LEU A 397 -1.43 19.84 0.29
CA LEU A 397 -2.12 19.59 -0.97
C LEU A 397 -1.24 18.83 -1.97
N TYR A 398 0.02 19.23 -2.14
CA TYR A 398 0.93 18.65 -3.13
C TYR A 398 1.31 17.20 -2.80
N TRP A 399 1.74 16.94 -1.56
CA TRP A 399 2.25 15.61 -1.19
C TRP A 399 1.15 14.57 -1.08
N ASN A 400 -0.03 14.92 -0.53
CA ASN A 400 -1.16 14.00 -0.54
C ASN A 400 -1.61 13.66 -1.98
N ALA A 401 -1.58 14.63 -2.90
CA ALA A 401 -1.80 14.36 -4.32
C ALA A 401 -0.70 13.47 -4.92
N GLN A 402 0.56 13.68 -4.55
CA GLN A 402 1.68 12.83 -5.00
C GLN A 402 1.49 11.38 -4.56
N TYR A 403 1.15 11.15 -3.29
CA TYR A 403 0.99 9.79 -2.80
C TYR A 403 -0.20 9.06 -3.43
N ILE A 404 -1.25 9.79 -3.83
CA ILE A 404 -2.35 9.25 -4.63
C ILE A 404 -1.85 8.85 -6.03
N LEU A 405 -1.07 9.70 -6.69
CA LEU A 405 -0.48 9.42 -8.01
C LEU A 405 0.43 8.19 -7.99
N ASP A 406 1.23 8.02 -6.93
CA ASP A 406 2.15 6.88 -6.77
C ASP A 406 1.41 5.51 -6.74
N ARG A 407 0.10 5.52 -6.47
CA ARG A 407 -0.76 4.33 -6.46
C ARG A 407 -1.70 4.23 -7.66
N LEU A 408 -1.72 5.22 -8.54
CA LEU A 408 -2.49 5.21 -9.78
C LEU A 408 -1.62 4.77 -10.96
N PRO A 409 -2.23 4.35 -12.09
CA PRO A 409 -1.48 4.15 -13.32
C PRO A 409 -0.70 5.40 -13.69
N GLN A 410 0.55 5.21 -14.10
CA GLN A 410 1.40 6.28 -14.62
C GLN A 410 0.72 6.91 -15.83
N LEU A 411 0.70 8.24 -15.87
CA LEU A 411 0.17 8.94 -17.04
C LEU A 411 1.03 8.63 -18.26
N PRO A 412 0.42 8.34 -19.42
CA PRO A 412 1.19 8.13 -20.64
C PRO A 412 2.04 9.36 -20.94
N VAL A 413 3.29 9.11 -21.33
CA VAL A 413 4.31 10.11 -21.58
C VAL A 413 3.99 10.85 -22.88
N ASN A 414 3.22 11.94 -22.79
CA ASN A 414 2.70 12.74 -23.90
C ASN A 414 1.83 11.94 -24.90
N ALA A 415 0.85 12.60 -25.51
CA ALA A 415 0.22 12.04 -26.70
C ALA A 415 1.28 11.94 -27.81
N ASP A 416 1.27 10.86 -28.58
CA ASP A 416 2.11 10.70 -29.76
C ASP A 416 1.35 9.95 -30.87
N ILE A 417 1.68 10.21 -32.13
CA ILE A 417 1.15 9.49 -33.28
C ILE A 417 2.28 8.71 -33.94
N GLU A 418 2.20 7.38 -33.83
CA GLU A 418 3.14 6.47 -34.48
C GLU A 418 2.78 6.30 -35.96
N VAL A 419 1.50 6.09 -36.27
CA VAL A 419 1.04 5.88 -37.65
C VAL A 419 -0.42 6.26 -37.86
N ILE A 420 -0.73 6.81 -39.04
CA ILE A 420 -2.08 7.03 -39.56
C ILE A 420 -2.37 6.14 -40.77
N ASN A 421 -3.55 5.56 -40.83
CA ASN A 421 -3.99 4.70 -41.92
C ASN A 421 -5.40 5.07 -42.38
N PRO A 422 -5.59 5.52 -43.63
CA PRO A 422 -4.57 5.77 -44.65
C PRO A 422 -3.70 7.01 -44.35
N ALA A 423 -2.51 7.09 -44.95
CA ALA A 423 -1.61 8.25 -44.87
C ALA A 423 -1.54 9.08 -46.18
N MET A 424 -2.10 8.56 -47.28
CA MET A 424 -2.13 9.22 -48.57
C MET A 424 -3.41 8.90 -49.34
N SER A 425 -3.94 9.84 -50.12
CA SER A 425 -5.00 9.58 -51.09
C SER A 425 -4.82 10.36 -52.38
N LEU A 426 -5.60 9.97 -53.38
CA LEU A 426 -5.87 10.84 -54.52
C LEU A 426 -6.86 11.96 -54.13
N VAL A 427 -6.87 13.04 -54.91
CA VAL A 427 -7.89 14.08 -54.81
C VAL A 427 -9.31 13.52 -55.03
N ASN A 428 -10.30 14.09 -54.34
CA ASN A 428 -11.74 13.81 -54.53
C ASN A 428 -12.14 12.34 -54.29
N THR A 429 -11.61 11.73 -53.23
CA THR A 429 -11.91 10.33 -52.88
C THR A 429 -13.19 10.13 -52.05
N GLY A 430 -13.87 11.22 -51.68
CA GLY A 430 -15.02 11.18 -50.76
C GLY A 430 -14.57 11.06 -49.30
N ALA A 431 -15.54 10.98 -48.38
CA ALA A 431 -15.26 10.80 -46.96
C ALA A 431 -14.75 9.38 -46.66
N PHE A 432 -13.92 9.24 -45.64
CA PHE A 432 -13.40 7.96 -45.18
C PHE A 432 -13.01 8.01 -43.71
N THR A 433 -12.90 6.83 -43.10
CA THR A 433 -12.41 6.69 -41.72
C THR A 433 -10.89 6.51 -41.73
N MET A 434 -10.19 7.33 -40.96
CA MET A 434 -8.78 7.21 -40.66
C MET A 434 -8.59 6.52 -39.31
N GLU A 435 -7.75 5.50 -39.27
CA GLU A 435 -7.24 4.88 -38.07
C GLU A 435 -5.95 5.61 -37.64
N VAL A 436 -5.83 5.90 -36.34
CA VAL A 436 -4.68 6.59 -35.74
C VAL A 436 -4.12 5.71 -34.63
N LYS A 437 -2.88 5.26 -34.77
CA LYS A 437 -2.17 4.49 -33.73
C LYS A 437 -1.08 5.35 -33.11
N GLY A 438 -0.88 5.17 -31.82
CA GLY A 438 0.09 5.93 -31.05
C GLY A 438 -0.01 5.63 -29.57
N THR A 439 0.25 6.62 -28.74
CA THR A 439 0.20 6.52 -27.28
C THR A 439 -0.44 7.77 -26.69
N GLY A 440 -0.88 7.68 -25.43
CA GLY A 440 -1.41 8.83 -24.69
C GLY A 440 -2.78 9.32 -25.14
N PHE A 441 -3.57 8.46 -25.80
CA PHE A 441 -4.95 8.74 -26.14
C PHE A 441 -5.88 8.50 -24.95
N SER A 442 -7.02 9.19 -24.95
CA SER A 442 -8.04 9.19 -23.91
C SER A 442 -9.44 9.34 -24.54
N ALA A 443 -10.50 9.15 -23.76
CA ALA A 443 -11.87 9.37 -24.22
C ALA A 443 -12.15 10.81 -24.68
N ASN A 444 -11.34 11.79 -24.26
CA ASN A 444 -11.45 13.20 -24.67
C ASN A 444 -10.60 13.53 -25.91
N SER A 445 -10.00 12.53 -26.54
CA SER A 445 -9.08 12.78 -27.66
C SER A 445 -9.81 13.24 -28.92
N VAL A 446 -9.28 14.29 -29.54
CA VAL A 446 -9.79 14.86 -30.79
C VAL A 446 -8.66 14.94 -31.81
N LEU A 447 -8.87 14.34 -32.98
CA LEU A 447 -7.99 14.49 -34.13
C LEU A 447 -8.27 15.81 -34.83
N TYR A 448 -7.19 16.53 -35.16
CA TYR A 448 -7.19 17.72 -36.00
C TYR A 448 -6.57 17.39 -37.35
N PHE A 449 -7.32 17.69 -38.42
CA PHE A 449 -6.87 17.56 -39.80
C PHE A 449 -6.77 18.95 -40.42
N ASN A 450 -5.54 19.41 -40.70
CA ASN A 450 -5.25 20.76 -41.18
C ASN A 450 -5.95 21.84 -40.33
N SER A 451 -5.73 21.74 -39.02
CA SER A 451 -6.29 22.62 -37.98
C SER A 451 -7.80 22.54 -37.75
N ASN A 452 -8.52 21.66 -38.44
CA ASN A 452 -9.95 21.45 -38.23
C ASN A 452 -10.19 20.17 -37.42
N ALA A 453 -10.95 20.26 -36.33
CA ALA A 453 -11.32 19.12 -35.51
C ALA A 453 -12.21 18.13 -36.31
N ARG A 454 -12.00 16.84 -36.10
CA ARG A 454 -12.78 15.75 -36.69
C ARG A 454 -13.49 14.94 -35.61
N THR A 455 -14.65 14.40 -35.98
CA THR A 455 -15.37 13.43 -35.17
C THR A 455 -14.43 12.26 -34.91
N THR A 456 -14.02 12.11 -33.65
CA THR A 456 -13.01 11.14 -33.21
C THR A 456 -13.67 10.17 -32.24
N THR A 457 -13.45 8.88 -32.45
CA THR A 457 -13.90 7.81 -31.56
C THR A 457 -12.68 7.19 -30.91
N TYR A 458 -12.69 7.18 -29.58
CA TYR A 458 -11.69 6.48 -28.77
C TYR A 458 -11.97 4.98 -28.79
N VAL A 459 -10.95 4.19 -29.14
CA VAL A 459 -11.03 2.72 -29.13
C VAL A 459 -10.16 2.16 -28.01
N ALA A 460 -8.93 2.65 -27.87
CA ALA A 460 -7.99 2.32 -26.80
C ALA A 460 -6.99 3.47 -26.61
N ASP A 461 -6.19 3.41 -25.54
CA ASP A 461 -5.12 4.38 -25.23
C ASP A 461 -4.02 4.44 -26.31
N THR A 462 -4.01 3.47 -27.21
CA THR A 462 -3.14 3.40 -28.39
C THR A 462 -3.87 3.46 -29.73
N LEU A 463 -5.20 3.65 -29.76
CA LEU A 463 -5.99 3.57 -30.99
C LEU A 463 -7.19 4.55 -31.00
N LEU A 464 -7.25 5.38 -32.03
CA LEU A 464 -8.41 6.22 -32.37
C LEU A 464 -8.90 5.93 -33.78
N THR A 465 -10.16 6.25 -34.05
CA THR A 465 -10.68 6.39 -35.42
C THR A 465 -11.28 7.78 -35.62
N ALA A 466 -11.03 8.42 -36.76
CA ALA A 466 -11.55 9.74 -37.08
C ALA A 466 -12.20 9.77 -38.48
N GLU A 467 -13.29 10.52 -38.63
CA GLU A 467 -13.93 10.74 -39.92
C GLU A 467 -13.25 11.90 -40.67
N ILE A 468 -12.65 11.61 -41.83
CA ILE A 468 -12.11 12.60 -42.76
C ILE A 468 -13.15 12.89 -43.83
N LEU A 469 -13.46 14.17 -44.03
CA LEU A 469 -14.51 14.58 -44.96
C LEU A 469 -13.98 14.63 -46.40
N GLY A 470 -14.86 14.44 -47.38
CA GLY A 470 -14.48 14.55 -48.79
C GLY A 470 -13.93 15.93 -49.18
N THR A 471 -14.36 16.98 -48.49
CA THR A 471 -13.85 18.35 -48.66
C THR A 471 -12.39 18.49 -48.25
N ASP A 472 -11.93 17.69 -47.29
CA ASP A 472 -10.57 17.76 -46.72
C ASP A 472 -9.51 17.28 -47.71
N VAL A 473 -9.93 16.42 -48.65
CA VAL A 473 -9.09 15.78 -49.66
C VAL A 473 -9.46 16.21 -51.09
N SER A 474 -10.10 17.38 -51.23
CA SER A 474 -10.52 17.92 -52.53
C SER A 474 -9.38 18.61 -53.29
N VAL A 475 -8.35 19.06 -52.58
CA VAL A 475 -7.18 19.77 -53.12
C VAL A 475 -5.92 18.95 -52.86
N ALA A 476 -4.97 18.96 -53.80
CA ALA A 476 -3.69 18.29 -53.61
C ALA A 476 -2.78 19.11 -52.66
N GLY A 477 -2.11 18.45 -51.73
CA GLY A 477 -1.29 19.11 -50.71
C GLY A 477 -0.82 18.17 -49.61
N ASN A 478 -0.03 18.74 -48.70
CA ASN A 478 0.39 18.11 -47.45
C ASN A 478 -0.47 18.68 -46.32
N TYR A 479 -1.14 17.80 -45.59
CA TYR A 479 -2.11 18.18 -44.56
C TYR A 479 -1.56 17.73 -43.20
N PRO A 480 -1.25 18.67 -42.28
CA PRO A 480 -0.88 18.37 -40.91
C PRO A 480 -2.00 17.60 -40.19
N VAL A 481 -1.65 16.52 -39.51
CA VAL A 481 -2.55 15.75 -38.66
C VAL A 481 -1.92 15.59 -37.28
N TRP A 482 -2.67 15.91 -36.24
CA TRP A 482 -2.25 15.77 -34.85
C TRP A 482 -3.46 15.48 -33.96
N VAL A 483 -3.23 14.98 -32.76
CA VAL A 483 -4.28 14.64 -31.78
C VAL A 483 -4.09 15.50 -30.54
N SER A 484 -5.18 16.10 -30.06
CA SER A 484 -5.23 16.62 -28.70
C SER A 484 -5.86 15.57 -27.80
N SER A 485 -5.17 15.13 -26.74
CA SER A 485 -5.74 14.19 -25.75
C SER A 485 -6.61 14.89 -24.69
N GLY A 486 -6.84 16.20 -24.86
CA GLY A 486 -7.40 17.12 -23.87
C GLY A 486 -6.37 17.68 -22.89
N THR A 487 -5.14 17.15 -22.91
CA THR A 487 -4.13 17.37 -21.86
C THR A 487 -2.76 17.68 -22.45
N THR A 488 -2.41 16.98 -23.52
CA THR A 488 -1.22 17.17 -24.34
C THR A 488 -1.61 17.08 -25.81
N ASN A 489 -0.77 17.63 -26.67
CA ASN A 489 -0.91 17.47 -28.12
C ASN A 489 0.18 16.52 -28.60
N SER A 490 -0.16 15.67 -29.56
CA SER A 490 0.82 14.84 -30.22
C SER A 490 1.74 15.64 -31.12
N ASP A 491 2.83 15.00 -31.54
CA ASP A 491 3.56 15.43 -32.72
C ASP A 491 2.65 15.42 -33.96
N THR A 492 3.06 16.18 -34.97
CA THR A 492 2.33 16.30 -36.23
C THR A 492 2.84 15.30 -37.25
N VAL A 493 1.94 14.48 -37.77
CA VAL A 493 2.19 13.64 -38.95
C VAL A 493 1.58 14.27 -40.20
N ILE A 494 2.09 13.92 -41.38
CA ILE A 494 1.64 14.50 -42.65
C ILE A 494 0.77 13.49 -43.41
N TYR A 495 -0.48 13.85 -43.66
CA TYR A 495 -1.32 13.19 -44.64
C TYR A 495 -1.14 13.82 -46.02
N LYS A 496 -0.96 13.00 -47.07
CA LYS A 496 -0.68 13.50 -48.43
C LYS A 496 -1.88 13.32 -49.35
N VAL A 497 -2.36 14.41 -49.93
CA VAL A 497 -3.34 14.36 -51.03
C VAL A 497 -2.61 14.66 -52.34
N VAL A 498 -2.69 13.73 -53.30
CA VAL A 498 -1.95 13.82 -54.56
C VAL A 498 -2.87 13.71 -55.77
N ILE A 499 -2.46 14.30 -56.90
CA ILE A 499 -3.19 14.13 -58.18
C ILE A 499 -2.84 12.77 -58.81
N THR A 500 -1.57 12.36 -58.65
CA THR A 500 -1.03 11.09 -59.11
C THR A 500 -0.20 10.47 -57.99
N LEU A 501 -0.27 9.13 -57.85
CA LEU A 501 0.50 8.43 -56.82
C LEU A 501 2.00 8.49 -57.15
N PRO A 502 2.89 8.77 -56.18
CA PRO A 502 4.33 8.81 -56.42
C PRO A 502 4.89 7.48 -56.92
N LEU A 503 4.43 6.37 -56.32
CA LEU A 503 4.77 5.02 -56.72
C LEU A 503 3.49 4.20 -56.97
N PRO A 504 3.55 3.16 -57.83
CA PRO A 504 2.36 2.42 -58.21
C PRO A 504 1.84 1.53 -57.08
N VAL A 505 0.52 1.38 -57.03
CA VAL A 505 -0.17 0.28 -56.35
C VAL A 505 -0.59 -0.72 -57.42
N ARG A 506 -0.12 -1.96 -57.30
CA ARG A 506 -0.33 -3.01 -58.31
C ARG A 506 -1.31 -4.07 -57.78
N PRO A 507 -2.37 -4.41 -58.53
CA PRO A 507 -3.20 -5.56 -58.22
C PRO A 507 -2.44 -6.84 -58.59
N VAL A 508 -2.61 -7.91 -57.81
CA VAL A 508 -1.98 -9.20 -58.06
C VAL A 508 -3.02 -10.31 -57.88
N LEU A 509 -3.18 -11.14 -58.90
CA LEU A 509 -3.87 -12.41 -58.79
C LEU A 509 -2.88 -13.43 -58.26
N GLU A 510 -3.19 -14.01 -57.11
CA GLU A 510 -2.35 -15.05 -56.50
C GLU A 510 -2.61 -16.38 -57.19
N CYS A 511 -3.88 -16.76 -57.28
CA CYS A 511 -4.33 -18.02 -57.85
C CYS A 511 -5.85 -18.07 -58.00
N VAL A 512 -6.34 -19.06 -58.73
CA VAL A 512 -7.76 -19.38 -58.89
C VAL A 512 -8.03 -20.81 -58.41
N ARG A 513 -9.04 -20.99 -57.56
CA ARG A 513 -9.53 -22.31 -57.14
C ARG A 513 -10.78 -22.69 -57.91
N ASN A 514 -10.81 -23.89 -58.50
CA ASN A 514 -12.04 -24.49 -59.04
C ASN A 514 -12.83 -25.10 -57.87
N ASN A 515 -14.10 -24.73 -57.72
CA ASN A 515 -14.94 -25.20 -56.62
C ASN A 515 -15.64 -26.54 -56.93
N GLY A 516 -15.53 -27.06 -58.16
CA GLY A 516 -16.09 -28.35 -58.57
C GLY A 516 -17.57 -28.31 -58.99
N ASP A 517 -18.21 -27.16 -58.86
CA ASP A 517 -19.63 -26.92 -59.18
C ASP A 517 -19.83 -26.00 -60.41
N GLY A 518 -18.75 -25.75 -61.16
CA GLY A 518 -18.73 -24.80 -62.27
C GLY A 518 -18.44 -23.35 -61.85
N THR A 519 -18.23 -23.08 -60.56
CA THR A 519 -17.76 -21.80 -60.05
C THR A 519 -16.28 -21.83 -59.69
N TYR A 520 -15.69 -20.63 -59.60
CA TYR A 520 -14.29 -20.44 -59.27
C TYR A 520 -14.16 -19.36 -58.19
N THR A 521 -13.10 -19.45 -57.37
CA THR A 521 -12.74 -18.44 -56.39
C THR A 521 -11.35 -17.89 -56.70
N ALA A 522 -11.28 -16.60 -57.02
CA ALA A 522 -10.03 -15.89 -57.26
C ALA A 522 -9.49 -15.28 -55.97
N TYR A 523 -8.20 -15.47 -55.70
CA TYR A 523 -7.51 -14.89 -54.55
C TYR A 523 -6.67 -13.72 -55.01
N PHE A 524 -6.98 -12.52 -54.52
CA PHE A 524 -6.27 -11.30 -54.90
C PHE A 524 -5.43 -10.76 -53.75
N GLY A 525 -4.24 -10.29 -54.08
CA GLY A 525 -3.40 -9.47 -53.23
C GLY A 525 -2.94 -8.23 -53.98
N TYR A 526 -2.09 -7.42 -53.37
CA TYR A 526 -1.55 -6.24 -54.03
C TYR A 526 -0.10 -6.00 -53.63
N LYS A 527 0.58 -5.12 -54.37
CA LYS A 527 1.85 -4.52 -53.95
C LYS A 527 1.72 -3.00 -53.99
N ASN A 528 1.89 -2.35 -52.84
CA ASN A 528 2.02 -0.91 -52.75
C ASN A 528 3.51 -0.57 -52.68
N ASP A 529 4.07 0.01 -53.75
CA ASP A 529 5.47 0.43 -53.75
C ASP A 529 5.70 1.76 -52.98
N ASN A 530 4.64 2.47 -52.57
CA ASN A 530 4.77 3.65 -51.71
C ASN A 530 5.21 3.24 -50.30
N THR A 531 5.94 4.13 -49.62
CA THR A 531 6.40 3.93 -48.23
C THR A 531 5.29 4.15 -47.19
N VAL A 532 4.11 4.59 -47.61
CA VAL A 532 2.97 4.90 -46.74
C VAL A 532 1.69 4.23 -47.26
N SER A 533 0.69 4.08 -46.38
CA SER A 533 -0.60 3.50 -46.75
C SER A 533 -1.39 4.45 -47.67
N VAL A 534 -2.01 3.88 -48.71
CA VAL A 534 -2.74 4.66 -49.74
C VAL A 534 -4.22 4.30 -49.72
N TYR A 535 -5.08 5.31 -49.71
CA TYR A 535 -6.53 5.17 -49.89
C TYR A 535 -6.93 5.27 -51.36
N ILE A 536 -7.58 4.23 -51.85
CA ILE A 536 -8.21 4.20 -53.17
C ILE A 536 -9.62 3.60 -53.01
N PRO A 537 -10.67 4.44 -52.91
CA PRO A 537 -12.03 3.98 -52.72
C PRO A 537 -12.50 3.18 -53.94
N VAL A 538 -13.52 2.35 -53.75
CA VAL A 538 -14.18 1.67 -54.86
C VAL A 538 -14.70 2.70 -55.85
N GLY A 539 -14.36 2.51 -57.12
CA GLY A 539 -14.69 3.44 -58.19
C GLY A 539 -13.86 3.19 -59.44
N SER A 540 -13.77 4.17 -60.34
CA SER A 540 -13.08 4.01 -61.63
C SER A 540 -11.62 3.54 -61.51
N LYS A 541 -10.95 3.88 -60.40
CA LYS A 541 -9.57 3.51 -60.06
C LYS A 541 -9.44 2.28 -59.16
N ASN A 542 -10.54 1.68 -58.67
CA ASN A 542 -10.51 0.46 -57.88
C ASN A 542 -11.82 -0.31 -58.11
N LYS A 543 -11.90 -1.06 -59.21
CA LYS A 543 -13.13 -1.73 -59.65
C LYS A 543 -12.89 -3.10 -60.24
N PHE A 544 -13.91 -3.94 -60.18
CA PHE A 544 -14.01 -5.14 -60.99
C PHE A 544 -14.81 -4.94 -62.28
N THR A 545 -14.39 -5.66 -63.31
CA THR A 545 -15.13 -5.86 -64.57
C THR A 545 -15.22 -7.36 -64.85
N PRO A 546 -16.39 -7.93 -65.17
CA PRO A 546 -17.70 -7.28 -65.28
C PRO A 546 -18.30 -6.87 -63.91
N THR A 547 -19.38 -6.09 -63.96
CA THR A 547 -20.10 -5.60 -62.77
C THR A 547 -20.58 -6.74 -61.85
N PRO A 548 -20.82 -6.49 -60.55
CA PRO A 548 -20.66 -5.23 -59.83
C PRO A 548 -19.19 -4.79 -59.70
N GLN A 549 -18.97 -3.48 -59.63
CA GLN A 549 -17.63 -2.91 -59.46
C GLN A 549 -17.06 -3.20 -58.07
N ASP A 550 -17.91 -3.23 -57.05
CA ASP A 550 -17.57 -3.61 -55.67
C ASP A 550 -17.81 -5.11 -55.51
N ARG A 551 -16.77 -5.83 -55.13
CA ARG A 551 -16.79 -7.25 -54.81
C ARG A 551 -16.01 -7.54 -53.52
N GLY A 552 -15.88 -6.53 -52.64
CA GLY A 552 -15.16 -6.65 -51.38
C GLY A 552 -13.65 -6.38 -51.47
N GLN A 553 -13.19 -5.70 -52.53
CA GLN A 553 -11.80 -5.25 -52.59
C GLN A 553 -11.46 -4.28 -51.45
N THR A 554 -10.21 -4.34 -50.99
CA THR A 554 -9.71 -3.36 -50.02
C THR A 554 -9.72 -1.94 -50.59
N ARG A 555 -9.86 -0.97 -49.69
CA ARG A 555 -9.81 0.47 -49.99
C ARG A 555 -8.55 1.13 -49.43
N VAL A 556 -7.90 0.50 -48.44
CA VAL A 556 -6.63 0.95 -47.85
C VAL A 556 -5.54 -0.04 -48.22
N PHE A 557 -4.49 0.47 -48.85
CA PHE A 557 -3.37 -0.31 -49.35
C PHE A 557 -2.12 0.00 -48.52
N LEU A 558 -1.83 -0.83 -47.52
CA LEU A 558 -0.62 -0.72 -46.69
C LEU A 558 0.67 -0.91 -47.52
N PRO A 559 1.82 -0.32 -47.13
CA PRO A 559 3.09 -0.47 -47.84
C PRO A 559 3.50 -1.94 -48.05
N GLY A 560 4.21 -2.21 -49.14
CA GLY A 560 4.79 -3.52 -49.42
C GLY A 560 3.86 -4.50 -50.12
N ARG A 561 4.21 -5.79 -50.07
CA ARG A 561 3.50 -6.88 -50.73
C ARG A 561 2.54 -7.56 -49.75
N HIS A 562 1.26 -7.60 -50.12
CA HIS A 562 0.20 -8.22 -49.33
C HIS A 562 -0.48 -9.31 -50.16
N ASN A 563 -0.38 -10.56 -49.73
CA ASN A 563 -0.87 -11.72 -50.48
C ASN A 563 -2.27 -12.12 -49.99
N ARG A 564 -3.14 -12.57 -50.91
CA ARG A 564 -4.47 -13.15 -50.60
C ARG A 564 -5.32 -12.29 -49.65
N VAL A 565 -5.32 -10.97 -49.85
CA VAL A 565 -6.00 -9.97 -49.02
C VAL A 565 -7.52 -10.12 -49.05
N PHE A 566 -8.07 -10.53 -50.20
CA PHE A 566 -9.50 -10.82 -50.32
C PHE A 566 -9.75 -11.85 -51.43
N THR A 567 -10.98 -12.35 -51.49
CA THR A 567 -11.39 -13.35 -52.48
C THR A 567 -12.64 -12.92 -53.23
N VAL A 568 -12.78 -13.39 -54.46
CA VAL A 568 -13.97 -13.12 -55.29
C VAL A 568 -14.42 -14.41 -55.96
N SER A 569 -15.67 -14.80 -55.71
CA SER A 569 -16.32 -15.90 -56.44
C SER A 569 -16.82 -15.43 -57.81
N PHE A 570 -16.60 -16.23 -58.85
CA PHE A 570 -16.94 -15.92 -60.23
C PHE A 570 -17.20 -17.19 -61.06
N ASN A 571 -17.62 -17.03 -62.31
CA ASN A 571 -18.08 -18.12 -63.19
C ASN A 571 -17.00 -18.68 -64.14
N GLY A 572 -15.72 -18.34 -63.93
CA GLY A 572 -14.62 -18.78 -64.79
C GLY A 572 -14.32 -17.86 -65.97
N SER A 573 -15.23 -16.96 -66.36
CA SER A 573 -14.95 -15.92 -67.36
C SER A 573 -13.95 -14.88 -66.84
N ASN A 574 -13.37 -14.07 -67.74
CA ASN A 574 -12.42 -13.02 -67.35
C ASN A 574 -13.01 -12.05 -66.31
N LEU A 575 -12.42 -12.06 -65.12
CA LEU A 575 -12.67 -11.14 -64.04
C LEU A 575 -11.45 -10.24 -63.87
N VAL A 576 -11.60 -8.96 -64.22
CA VAL A 576 -10.52 -7.98 -64.25
C VAL A 576 -10.63 -7.05 -63.05
N TRP A 577 -9.64 -7.05 -62.16
CA TRP A 577 -9.49 -6.03 -61.14
C TRP A 577 -8.64 -4.88 -61.68
N THR A 578 -9.24 -3.70 -61.81
CA THR A 578 -8.52 -2.47 -62.15
C THR A 578 -8.18 -1.70 -60.88
N LEU A 579 -6.89 -1.43 -60.69
CA LEU A 579 -6.36 -0.64 -59.58
C LEU A 579 -5.40 0.45 -60.10
N ASN A 580 -5.82 1.70 -59.98
CA ASN A 580 -5.14 2.92 -60.43
C ASN A 580 -4.47 2.80 -61.80
N GLY A 581 -5.23 2.35 -62.80
CA GLY A 581 -4.76 2.21 -64.19
C GLY A 581 -4.02 0.90 -64.49
N ARG A 582 -3.80 0.03 -63.49
CA ARG A 582 -3.23 -1.31 -63.66
C ARG A 582 -4.32 -2.36 -63.53
N THR A 583 -4.10 -3.53 -64.12
CA THR A 583 -5.07 -4.62 -64.08
C THR A 583 -4.44 -5.94 -63.64
N SER A 584 -5.26 -6.77 -63.00
CA SER A 584 -4.98 -8.20 -62.82
C SER A 584 -6.24 -8.98 -63.21
N THR A 585 -6.07 -10.06 -63.97
CA THR A 585 -7.20 -10.79 -64.57
C THR A 585 -7.21 -12.23 -64.09
N ALA A 586 -8.33 -12.63 -63.48
CA ALA A 586 -8.64 -14.02 -63.16
C ALA A 586 -9.52 -14.64 -64.24
N SER A 587 -9.27 -15.91 -64.54
CA SER A 587 -10.08 -16.74 -65.42
C SER A 587 -9.97 -18.20 -64.98
N SER A 588 -10.78 -19.09 -65.55
CA SER A 588 -10.63 -20.53 -65.38
C SER A 588 -9.29 -21.08 -65.85
N ASN A 589 -8.56 -20.34 -66.69
CA ASN A 589 -7.22 -20.69 -67.20
C ASN A 589 -6.07 -20.07 -66.38
N SER A 590 -6.37 -19.28 -65.36
CA SER A 590 -5.35 -18.69 -64.49
C SER A 590 -4.67 -19.76 -63.63
N ALA A 591 -3.49 -19.45 -63.09
CA ALA A 591 -2.73 -20.38 -62.25
C ALA A 591 -3.60 -20.94 -61.09
N PRO A 592 -3.67 -22.27 -60.93
CA PRO A 592 -4.46 -22.89 -59.87
C PRO A 592 -3.86 -22.59 -58.49
N CYS A 593 -4.69 -22.56 -57.46
CA CYS A 593 -4.19 -22.50 -56.09
C CYS A 593 -3.53 -23.83 -55.72
N ASN A 594 -2.26 -23.76 -55.33
CA ASN A 594 -1.56 -24.88 -54.67
C ASN A 594 -2.11 -25.13 -53.27
#